data_AF-A0A061R833-F1
#
_entry.id   AF-A0A061R833-F1
#
_cell.length_a   1.000
_cell.length_b   1.000
_cell.length_c   1.000
_cell.angle_alpha   90.00
_cell.angle_beta   90.00
_cell.angle_gamma   90.00
#
_symmetry.space_group_name_H-M   'P 1'
#
loop_
_entity.id
_entity.type
_entity.pdbx_description
1 polymer ?
#
loop_
_entity_poly.entity_id
_entity_poly.type
_entity_poly.pdbx_seq_one_letter_code
_entity_poly.pdbx_strand_id
1 'polypeptide(L)'
;HETGKLVGKGGAVLNALRTETGASIELSEPLKNCDERLLTVSSNWDDSGLNTCKDTVLAVLAKIARTGEGQPDSSMRLRLLLCTSQTKSLIGKGGEK
;
A
#
# COMPACT_ATOMS: atom_id res chain seq x y z
N HIS A 1 -1.23 -15.77 9.72
CA HIS A 1 -0.52 -15.04 8.63
C HIS A 1 -1.49 -14.08 7.96
N GLU A 2 -1.45 -12.80 8.36
CA GLU A 2 -2.34 -11.75 7.83
C GLU A 2 -2.13 -11.52 6.33
N THR A 3 -0.91 -11.76 5.83
CA THR A 3 -0.61 -11.65 4.41
C THR A 3 -1.39 -12.65 3.54
N GLY A 4 -1.72 -13.82 4.08
CA GLY A 4 -2.53 -14.81 3.36
C GLY A 4 -3.93 -14.30 3.05
N LYS A 5 -4.47 -13.42 3.91
CA LYS A 5 -5.77 -12.81 3.69
C LYS A 5 -5.70 -11.63 2.69
N LEU A 6 -4.63 -10.83 2.71
CA LEU A 6 -4.39 -9.76 1.72
C LEU A 6 -4.17 -10.28 0.30
N VAL A 7 -3.45 -11.40 0.15
CA VAL A 7 -3.29 -12.07 -1.15
C VAL A 7 -4.62 -12.71 -1.57
N GLY A 8 -5.33 -13.30 -0.61
CA GLY A 8 -6.52 -14.11 -0.86
C GLY A 8 -6.17 -15.45 -1.51
N LYS A 9 -7.12 -16.37 -1.57
CA LYS A 9 -6.93 -17.68 -2.20
C LYS A 9 -6.56 -17.48 -3.68
N GLY A 10 -5.37 -17.92 -4.08
CA GLY A 10 -4.87 -17.77 -5.45
C GLY A 10 -4.57 -16.34 -5.90
N GLY A 11 -4.37 -15.38 -4.98
CA GLY A 11 -4.09 -13.99 -5.36
C GLY A 11 -5.33 -13.16 -5.73
N ALA A 12 -6.54 -13.68 -5.50
CA ALA A 12 -7.78 -13.07 -5.93
C ALA A 12 -7.98 -11.63 -5.41
N VAL A 13 -7.57 -11.32 -4.19
CA VAL A 13 -7.75 -9.98 -3.60
C VAL A 13 -6.79 -8.98 -4.25
N LEU A 14 -5.52 -9.36 -4.43
CA LEU A 14 -4.53 -8.55 -5.15
C LEU A 14 -4.95 -8.32 -6.61
N ASN A 15 -5.46 -9.35 -7.28
CA ASN A 15 -5.93 -9.24 -8.66
C ASN A 15 -7.16 -8.32 -8.76
N ALA A 16 -8.12 -8.42 -7.84
CA ALA A 16 -9.26 -7.52 -7.79
C ALA A 16 -8.82 -6.06 -7.63
N LEU A 17 -7.87 -5.78 -6.73
CA LEU A 17 -7.32 -4.44 -6.54
C LEU A 17 -6.63 -3.91 -7.80
N ARG A 18 -5.84 -4.74 -8.50
CA ARG A 18 -5.21 -4.36 -9.77
C ARG A 18 -6.25 -4.03 -10.85
N THR A 19 -7.32 -4.81 -10.94
CA THR A 19 -8.41 -4.57 -11.91
C THR A 19 -9.23 -3.33 -11.56
N GLU A 20 -9.56 -3.13 -10.27
CA GLU A 20 -10.36 -2.01 -9.79
C GLU A 20 -9.64 -0.67 -9.94
N THR A 21 -8.33 -0.65 -9.70
CA THR A 21 -7.52 0.58 -9.64
C THR A 21 -6.65 0.82 -10.87
N GLY A 22 -6.60 -0.13 -11.81
CA GLY A 22 -5.68 -0.09 -12.95
C GLY A 22 -4.18 -0.01 -12.58
N ALA A 23 -3.83 -0.12 -11.30
CA ALA A 23 -2.48 0.07 -10.81
C ALA A 23 -1.70 -1.24 -10.80
N SER A 24 -0.38 -1.13 -10.95
CA SER A 24 0.53 -2.23 -10.64
C SER A 24 0.68 -2.34 -9.12
N ILE A 25 0.37 -3.51 -8.58
CA ILE A 25 0.48 -3.80 -7.16
C ILE A 25 1.34 -5.04 -7.02
N GLU A 26 2.45 -4.97 -6.30
CA GLU A 26 3.41 -6.06 -6.12
C GLU A 26 3.69 -6.28 -4.64
N LEU A 27 3.80 -7.54 -4.22
CA LEU A 27 4.08 -7.91 -2.84
C LEU A 27 5.38 -8.71 -2.79
N SER A 28 6.38 -8.18 -2.10
CA SER A 28 7.71 -8.79 -1.99
C SER A 28 7.64 -10.18 -1.37
N GLU A 29 8.67 -10.98 -1.58
CA GLU A 29 8.89 -12.19 -0.79
C GLU A 29 9.03 -11.83 0.70
N PRO A 30 8.60 -12.72 1.61
CA PRO A 30 8.86 -12.55 3.04
C PRO A 30 10.36 -12.51 3.30
N LEU A 31 10.82 -11.48 4.01
CA LEU A 31 12.21 -11.38 4.43
C LEU A 31 12.46 -12.36 5.58
N LYS A 32 13.63 -13.03 5.58
CA LYS A 32 13.99 -13.95 6.67
C LYS A 32 14.01 -13.19 8.00
N ASN A 33 13.35 -13.76 9.02
CA ASN A 33 13.23 -13.20 10.36
C ASN A 33 12.48 -11.84 10.43
N CYS A 34 11.62 -11.55 9.46
CA CYS A 34 10.78 -10.36 9.48
C CYS A 34 9.32 -10.74 9.20
N ASP A 35 8.41 -10.31 10.07
CA ASP A 35 6.97 -10.51 9.88
C ASP A 35 6.36 -9.49 8.90
N GLU A 36 7.17 -8.60 8.33
CA GLU A 36 6.75 -7.58 7.37
C GLU A 36 7.02 -8.02 5.93
N ARG A 37 6.15 -7.58 5.01
CA ARG A 37 6.33 -7.71 3.56
C ARG A 37 6.15 -6.35 2.91
N LEU A 38 6.97 -6.07 1.91
CA LEU A 38 6.89 -4.82 1.19
C LEU A 38 5.77 -4.92 0.14
N LEU A 39 4.81 -4.01 0.21
CA LEU A 39 3.81 -3.80 -0.82
C LEU A 39 4.20 -2.58 -1.65
N THR A 40 4.47 -2.79 -2.94
CA THR A 40 4.76 -1.74 -3.91
C THR A 40 3.49 -1.45 -4.71
N VAL A 41 3.07 -0.19 -4.75
CA VAL A 41 1.93 0.28 -5.53
C VAL A 41 2.43 1.34 -6.51
N SER A 42 2.21 1.10 -7.80
CA SER A 42 2.64 1.97 -8.89
C SER A 42 1.47 2.23 -9.83
N SER A 43 1.11 3.49 -10.02
CA SER A 43 0.19 3.89 -11.10
C SER A 43 0.82 4.98 -11.96
N ASN A 44 0.42 5.03 -13.23
CA ASN A 44 0.83 6.09 -14.13
C ASN A 44 0.03 7.34 -13.76
N TRP A 45 0.74 8.45 -13.57
CA TRP A 45 0.12 9.77 -13.43
C TRP A 45 -0.30 10.20 -14.83
N ASP A 46 -1.44 9.71 -15.32
CA ASP A 46 -2.06 10.28 -16.50
C ASP A 46 -2.96 11.46 -16.11
N ASP A 47 -3.04 12.45 -17.00
CA ASP A 47 -3.95 13.61 -16.86
C ASP A 47 -5.43 13.21 -17.01
N SER A 48 -5.75 11.94 -17.26
CA SER A 48 -7.14 11.47 -17.43
C SER A 48 -7.85 11.27 -16.09
N GLY A 49 -7.12 11.35 -14.97
CA GLY A 49 -7.69 11.34 -13.62
C GLY A 49 -8.34 10.03 -13.21
N LEU A 50 -8.25 8.99 -14.06
CA LEU A 50 -9.00 7.75 -13.86
C LEU A 50 -8.43 6.89 -12.73
N ASN A 51 -7.14 7.05 -12.36
CA ASN A 51 -6.53 6.28 -11.27
C ASN A 51 -5.38 7.06 -10.57
N THR A 52 -5.72 8.03 -9.72
CA THR A 52 -4.69 8.68 -8.91
C THR A 52 -4.07 7.66 -7.96
N CYS A 53 -2.74 7.73 -7.73
CA CYS A 53 -2.07 6.88 -6.73
C CYS A 53 -2.78 6.89 -5.36
N LYS A 54 -3.46 8.01 -5.04
CA LYS A 54 -4.18 8.22 -3.78
C LYS A 54 -5.35 7.24 -3.64
N ASP A 55 -6.18 7.10 -4.67
CA ASP A 55 -7.37 6.26 -4.64
C ASP A 55 -6.98 4.78 -4.55
N THR A 56 -5.93 4.38 -5.30
CA THR A 56 -5.36 3.04 -5.23
C THR A 56 -4.85 2.71 -3.84
N VAL A 57 -4.06 3.60 -3.24
CA VAL A 57 -3.53 3.40 -1.88
C VAL A 57 -4.67 3.31 -0.87
N LEU A 58 -5.69 4.15 -0.98
CA LEU A 58 -6.85 4.12 -0.09
C LEU A 58 -7.66 2.82 -0.23
N ALA A 59 -7.88 2.35 -1.46
CA ALA A 59 -8.57 1.09 -1.73
C ALA A 59 -7.83 -0.11 -1.10
N VAL A 60 -6.50 -0.15 -1.25
CA VAL A 60 -5.64 -1.15 -0.63
C VAL A 60 -5.77 -1.11 0.90
N LEU A 61 -5.65 0.08 1.50
CA LEU A 61 -5.77 0.25 2.95
C LEU A 61 -7.13 -0.24 3.47
N ALA A 62 -8.22 0.19 2.82
CA ALA A 62 -9.57 -0.19 3.21
C ALA A 62 -9.80 -1.71 3.08
N LYS A 63 -9.19 -2.34 2.06
CA LYS A 63 -9.27 -3.80 1.88
C LYS A 63 -8.52 -4.55 2.99
N ILE A 64 -7.35 -4.07 3.40
CA ILE A 64 -6.59 -4.64 4.52
C ILE A 64 -7.35 -4.47 5.83
N ALA A 65 -7.92 -3.29 6.10
CA ALA A 65 -8.69 -3.02 7.31
C ALA A 65 -9.90 -3.96 7.47
N ARG A 66 -10.69 -4.16 6.40
CA ARG A 66 -11.82 -5.12 6.39
C ARG A 66 -11.40 -6.58 6.56
N THR A 67 -10.15 -6.88 6.29
CA THR A 67 -9.60 -8.24 6.41
C THR A 67 -9.22 -8.59 7.86
N GLY A 68 -9.11 -7.56 8.72
CA GLY A 68 -8.82 -7.63 10.14
C GLY A 68 -10.05 -7.57 11.07
N GLU A 69 -11.27 -7.73 10.55
CA GLU A 69 -12.50 -7.70 11.35
C GLU A 69 -12.44 -8.73 12.50
N GLY A 70 -12.40 -8.23 13.73
CA GLY A 70 -12.30 -9.03 14.96
C GLY A 70 -11.49 -8.41 16.09
N GLN A 71 -10.74 -7.32 15.87
CA GLN A 71 -10.00 -6.62 16.93
C GLN A 71 -10.52 -5.19 17.15
N PRO A 72 -10.95 -4.84 18.39
CA PRO A 72 -11.59 -3.57 18.70
C PRO A 72 -10.63 -2.35 18.75
N ASP A 73 -9.33 -2.56 18.51
CA ASP A 73 -8.30 -1.51 18.66
C ASP A 73 -7.24 -1.56 17.54
N SER A 74 -7.67 -1.92 16.31
CA SER A 74 -6.78 -2.08 15.17
C SER A 74 -6.32 -0.75 14.58
N SER A 75 -5.35 -0.10 15.25
CA SER A 75 -4.60 1.01 14.68
C SER A 75 -3.82 0.52 13.44
N MET A 76 -4.30 0.86 12.24
CA MET A 76 -3.61 0.56 11.01
C MET A 76 -2.43 1.52 10.79
N ARG A 77 -1.21 0.97 10.68
CA ARG A 77 0.00 1.76 10.40
C ARG A 77 0.45 1.55 8.95
N LEU A 78 0.40 2.61 8.14
CA LEU A 78 1.01 2.62 6.81
C LEU A 78 2.46 3.10 6.91
N ARG A 79 3.39 2.31 6.36
CA ARG A 79 4.80 2.71 6.21
C ARG A 79 5.07 2.98 4.73
N LEU A 80 5.47 4.21 4.42
CA LEU A 80 5.85 4.62 3.06
C LEU A 80 7.38 4.63 2.94
N LEU A 81 7.91 4.02 1.88
CA LEU A 81 9.31 4.15 1.50
C LEU A 81 9.44 5.30 0.51
N LEU A 82 10.36 6.24 0.79
CA LEU A 82 10.58 7.41 -0.05
C LEU A 82 12.02 7.44 -0.55
N CYS A 83 12.21 7.83 -1.81
CA CYS A 83 13.54 8.14 -2.33
C CYS A 83 14.08 9.38 -1.60
N THR A 84 15.34 9.32 -1.15
CA THR A 84 15.98 10.37 -0.33
C THR A 84 16.02 11.74 -1.02
N SER A 85 15.95 11.79 -2.35
CA SER A 85 15.80 13.03 -3.12
C SER A 85 14.43 13.69 -2.94
N GLN A 86 13.36 12.90 -2.83
CA GLN A 86 11.97 13.36 -2.66
C GLN A 86 11.68 13.76 -1.20
N THR A 87 12.36 13.12 -0.24
CA THR A 87 12.24 13.43 1.18
C THR A 87 12.56 14.90 1.49
N LYS A 88 13.50 15.51 0.77
CA LYS A 88 13.86 16.94 0.94
C LYS A 88 12.71 17.89 0.61
N SER A 89 11.86 17.54 -0.35
CA SER A 89 10.70 18.34 -0.73
C SER A 89 9.56 18.19 0.29
N LEU A 90 9.35 16.98 0.81
CA LEU A 90 8.29 16.67 1.78
C LEU A 90 8.54 17.23 3.19
N ILE A 91 9.80 17.34 3.61
CA ILE A 91 10.15 17.96 4.91
C ILE A 91 9.97 19.49 4.86
N GLY A 92 9.97 20.09 3.67
CA GLY A 92 9.96 21.54 3.49
C GLY A 92 11.31 22.19 3.82
N LYS A 93 11.54 23.42 3.34
CA LYS A 93 12.67 24.27 3.77
C LYS A 93 12.38 24.78 5.19
N GLY A 94 12.45 23.90 6.19
CA GLY A 94 12.02 24.25 7.54
C GLY A 94 12.33 23.19 8.60
N GLY A 95 13.25 22.26 8.33
CA GLY A 95 13.93 21.54 9.41
C GLY A 95 14.90 22.46 10.16
N GLU A 96 14.46 23.68 10.49
CA GLU A 96 15.16 24.58 11.38
C GLU A 96 14.65 24.25 12.79
N LYS A 97 15.59 23.95 13.68
CA LYS A 97 15.31 23.58 15.06
C LYS A 97 14.65 24.71 15.84
#